data_AF-A0A0K1PNI0-F1
#
_entry.id   AF-A0A0K1PNI0-F1
#
_cell.length_a   1.000
_cell.length_b   1.000
_cell.length_c   1.000
_cell.angle_alpha   90.00
_cell.angle_beta   90.00
_cell.angle_gamma   90.00
#
_symmetry.space_group_name_H-M   'P 1'
#
loop_
_entity.id
_entity.type
_entity.pdbx_description
1 polymer ?
#
loop_
_entity_poly.entity_id
_entity_poly.type
_entity_poly.pdbx_seq_one_letter_code
_entity_poly.pdbx_strand_id
1 'polypeptide(L)'
;MAASAPVTASSTASLAVTRVTAPSQVCMVNDRFMGSDQIPVSVDGKTYYGCCSSCKDKLMNNAAARTALDPVTQRPVDKATAVIGKTSSGKVVYFESDDTFARYTP
;
A
#
# COMPACT_ATOMS: atom_id res chain seq x y z
N MET A 1 2.03 38.24 -19.78
CA MET A 1 3.41 37.93 -19.34
C MET A 1 3.41 37.81 -17.82
N ALA A 2 4.26 36.92 -17.29
CA ALA A 2 4.44 36.48 -15.88
C ALA A 2 3.37 35.49 -15.39
N ALA A 3 3.55 34.16 -15.47
CA ALA A 3 4.53 33.30 -14.78
C ALA A 3 4.40 33.37 -13.25
N SER A 4 3.82 32.33 -12.65
CA SER A 4 3.96 32.02 -11.22
C SER A 4 3.68 30.53 -10.99
N ALA A 5 4.75 29.75 -11.04
CA ALA A 5 4.88 28.57 -10.19
C ALA A 5 5.13 29.07 -8.75
N PRO A 6 4.75 28.29 -7.73
CA PRO A 6 5.67 27.23 -7.32
C PRO A 6 4.97 25.88 -7.19
N VAL A 7 5.58 24.87 -7.79
CA VAL A 7 5.44 23.49 -7.35
C VAL A 7 6.09 23.40 -5.98
N THR A 8 5.29 23.43 -4.92
CA THR A 8 5.79 23.18 -3.56
C THR A 8 6.00 21.68 -3.41
N ALA A 9 7.17 21.20 -3.85
CA ALA A 9 7.74 19.94 -3.42
C ALA A 9 7.84 19.98 -1.89
N SER A 10 6.84 19.40 -1.23
CA SER A 10 6.79 19.26 0.21
C SER A 10 7.61 18.04 0.61
N SER A 11 8.93 18.15 0.48
CA SER A 11 9.90 17.18 0.98
C SER A 11 10.28 17.55 2.40
N THR A 12 9.51 17.08 3.40
CA THR A 12 9.92 17.20 4.81
C THR A 12 9.53 15.96 5.60
N ALA A 13 10.59 15.27 6.06
CA ALA A 13 10.65 14.43 7.25
C ALA A 13 9.89 13.09 7.22
N SER A 14 10.52 12.11 6.58
CA SER A 14 10.30 10.67 6.76
C SER A 14 10.64 10.25 8.19
N LEU A 15 9.64 9.92 9.01
CA LEU A 15 9.84 9.21 10.27
C LEU A 15 8.79 8.10 10.42
N ALA A 16 9.30 6.87 10.52
CA ALA A 16 8.66 5.63 11.00
C ALA A 16 7.79 4.76 10.06
N VAL A 17 7.91 4.89 8.72
CA VAL A 17 7.41 3.86 7.79
C VAL A 17 8.51 3.42 6.82
N THR A 18 8.78 2.12 6.75
CA THR A 18 9.72 1.52 5.81
C THR A 18 8.98 1.08 4.55
N ARG A 19 9.46 1.45 3.37
CA ARG A 19 8.90 0.94 2.11
C ARG A 19 9.13 -0.57 2.01
N VAL A 20 8.07 -1.32 1.66
CA VAL A 20 8.14 -2.76 1.40
C VAL A 20 8.30 -2.96 -0.10
N THR A 21 9.43 -3.55 -0.51
CA THR A 21 9.70 -3.89 -1.92
C THR A 21 9.16 -5.27 -2.31
N ALA A 22 8.92 -6.14 -1.34
CA ALA A 22 8.39 -7.49 -1.52
C ALA A 22 6.91 -7.58 -1.12
N PRO A 23 5.95 -7.32 -2.04
CA PRO A 23 4.52 -7.49 -1.76
C PRO A 23 4.16 -8.94 -1.43
N SER A 24 4.97 -9.92 -1.89
CA SER A 24 4.79 -11.33 -1.57
C SER A 24 4.92 -11.65 -0.10
N GLN A 25 5.56 -10.78 0.69
CA GLN A 25 5.71 -10.98 2.13
C GLN A 25 4.63 -10.28 2.96
N VAL A 26 3.62 -9.71 2.31
CA VAL A 26 2.56 -8.91 2.93
C VAL A 26 1.23 -9.62 2.76
N CYS A 27 0.49 -9.75 3.86
CA CYS A 27 -0.90 -10.13 3.79
C CYS A 27 -1.74 -8.91 3.44
N MET A 28 -2.22 -8.85 2.19
CA MET A 28 -3.05 -7.75 1.70
C MET A 28 -4.46 -7.76 2.28
N VAL A 29 -4.87 -8.80 3.00
CA VAL A 29 -6.22 -8.86 3.60
C VAL A 29 -6.25 -8.27 5.00
N ASN A 30 -5.19 -8.51 5.78
CA ASN A 30 -5.06 -8.01 7.15
C ASN A 30 -4.07 -6.86 7.27
N ASP A 31 -3.56 -6.38 6.13
CA ASP A 31 -2.60 -5.28 6.03
C ASP A 31 -1.44 -5.43 7.01
N ARG A 32 -0.80 -6.61 6.95
CA ARG A 32 0.27 -6.97 7.88
C ARG A 32 1.45 -7.55 7.14
N PHE A 33 2.64 -7.10 7.52
CA PHE A 33 3.88 -7.67 7.00
C PHE A 33 4.12 -9.00 7.70
N MET A 34 4.23 -10.07 6.92
CA MET A 34 4.46 -11.42 7.42
C MET A 34 5.95 -11.80 7.36
N GLY A 35 6.70 -11.22 6.42
CA GLY A 35 8.12 -11.56 6.23
C GLY A 35 8.36 -12.95 5.63
N SER A 36 7.31 -13.60 5.12
CA SER A 36 7.37 -14.91 4.46
C SER A 36 6.49 -14.88 3.23
N ASP A 37 6.87 -15.65 2.21
CA ASP A 37 6.15 -15.68 0.93
C ASP A 37 4.70 -16.16 1.13
N GLN A 38 3.77 -15.35 0.64
CA GLN A 38 2.33 -15.52 0.75
C GLN A 38 1.78 -16.19 -0.50
N ILE A 39 0.52 -16.62 -0.44
CA ILE A 39 -0.15 -17.24 -1.58
C ILE A 39 -0.43 -16.16 -2.64
N PRO A 40 0.14 -16.26 -3.86
CA PRO A 40 -0.15 -15.34 -4.94
C PRO A 40 -1.56 -15.60 -5.49
N VAL A 41 -2.30 -14.53 -5.72
CA VAL A 41 -3.69 -14.54 -6.18
C VAL A 41 -3.80 -13.56 -7.33
N SER A 42 -3.84 -14.08 -8.54
CA SER A 42 -4.00 -13.26 -9.74
C SER A 42 -5.48 -12.96 -9.96
N VAL A 43 -5.84 -11.68 -9.89
CA VAL A 43 -7.22 -11.20 -10.11
C VAL A 43 -7.16 -9.99 -11.02
N ASP A 44 -7.93 -10.00 -12.11
CA ASP A 44 -8.01 -8.87 -13.06
C ASP A 44 -6.65 -8.47 -13.65
N GLY A 45 -5.77 -9.45 -13.88
CA GLY A 45 -4.40 -9.22 -14.37
C GLY A 45 -3.42 -8.68 -13.34
N LYS A 46 -3.82 -8.55 -12.07
CA LYS A 46 -2.98 -8.07 -10.96
C LYS A 46 -2.71 -9.18 -9.95
N THR A 47 -1.52 -9.19 -9.35
CA THR A 47 -1.13 -10.21 -8.38
C THR A 47 -1.26 -9.68 -6.95
N TYR A 48 -2.09 -10.35 -6.16
CA TYR A 48 -2.30 -10.06 -4.74
C TYR A 48 -1.77 -11.19 -3.87
N TYR A 49 -1.55 -10.91 -2.59
CA TYR A 49 -0.91 -11.85 -1.68
C TYR A 49 -1.72 -12.04 -0.40
N GLY A 50 -2.04 -13.29 -0.10
CA GLY A 50 -2.84 -13.68 1.08
C GLY A 50 -2.14 -14.70 1.96
N CYS A 51 -2.31 -14.59 3.28
CA CYS A 51 -1.58 -15.43 4.24
C CYS A 51 -2.20 -16.81 4.43
N CYS A 52 -3.43 -17.02 3.98
CA CYS A 52 -4.16 -18.27 4.12
C CYS A 52 -5.22 -18.38 3.02
N SER A 53 -5.80 -19.58 2.86
CA SER A 53 -6.86 -19.85 1.88
C SER A 53 -8.02 -18.86 1.99
N SER A 54 -8.47 -18.56 3.21
CA SER A 54 -9.53 -17.57 3.45
C SER A 54 -9.18 -16.16 2.97
N CYS A 55 -7.91 -15.76 3.09
CA CYS A 55 -7.44 -14.49 2.57
C CYS A 55 -7.40 -14.51 1.03
N LYS A 56 -6.99 -15.63 0.44
CA LYS A 56 -7.05 -15.82 -1.01
C LYS A 56 -8.48 -15.70 -1.53
N ASP A 57 -9.43 -16.41 -0.92
CA ASP A 57 -10.84 -16.34 -1.32
C ASP A 57 -11.40 -14.92 -1.19
N LYS A 58 -11.02 -14.19 -0.13
CA LYS A 58 -11.37 -12.77 0.01
C LYS A 58 -10.78 -11.91 -1.12
N LEU A 59 -9.53 -12.09 -1.50
CA LEU A 59 -8.93 -11.34 -2.61
C LEU A 59 -9.61 -11.63 -3.94
N MET A 60 -10.01 -12.88 -4.18
CA MET A 60 -10.72 -13.27 -5.40
C MET A 60 -12.16 -12.72 -5.43
N ASN A 61 -12.92 -12.91 -4.35
CA ASN A 61 -14.34 -12.57 -4.31
C ASN A 61 -14.62 -11.11 -3.93
N ASN A 62 -13.73 -10.45 -3.18
CA ASN A 62 -13.96 -9.13 -2.64
C ASN A 62 -12.98 -8.11 -3.23
N ALA A 63 -13.51 -7.20 -4.06
CA ALA A 63 -12.74 -6.10 -4.62
C ALA A 63 -12.15 -5.18 -3.53
N ALA A 64 -12.86 -4.96 -2.42
CA ALA A 64 -12.34 -4.14 -1.32
C ALA A 64 -11.15 -4.77 -0.59
N ALA A 65 -10.92 -6.09 -0.74
CA ALA A 65 -9.68 -6.69 -0.25
C ALA A 65 -8.48 -6.35 -1.15
N ARG A 66 -8.73 -6.05 -2.43
CA ARG A 66 -7.75 -5.66 -3.46
C ARG A 66 -7.54 -4.14 -3.51
N THR A 67 -8.51 -3.37 -3.04
CA THR A 67 -8.41 -1.92 -2.90
C THR A 67 -7.98 -1.55 -1.47
N ALA A 68 -7.12 -0.54 -1.34
CA ALA A 68 -6.81 0.10 -0.07
C ALA A 68 -7.32 1.54 -0.08
N LEU A 69 -7.50 2.10 1.11
CA LEU A 69 -7.70 3.53 1.27
C LEU A 69 -6.38 4.16 1.70
N ASP A 70 -5.97 5.19 0.97
CA ASP A 70 -4.81 5.98 1.35
C ASP A 70 -5.11 6.73 2.66
N PRO A 71 -4.29 6.60 3.72
CA PRO A 71 -4.55 7.25 5.00
C PRO A 71 -4.37 8.78 4.98
N VAL A 72 -3.74 9.36 3.95
CA VAL A 72 -3.51 10.80 3.84
C VAL A 72 -4.56 11.47 2.95
N THR A 73 -4.86 10.90 1.78
CA THR A 73 -5.81 11.49 0.81
C THR A 73 -7.22 10.90 0.91
N GLN A 74 -7.38 9.80 1.67
CA GLN A 74 -8.62 9.02 1.75
C GLN A 74 -9.15 8.52 0.40
N ARG A 75 -8.26 8.40 -0.59
CA ARG A 75 -8.62 7.92 -1.92
C ARG A 75 -8.49 6.39 -2.01
N PRO A 76 -9.39 5.73 -2.74
CA PRO A 76 -9.25 4.32 -3.04
C PRO A 76 -8.10 4.11 -4.03
N VAL A 77 -7.15 3.26 -3.65
CA VAL A 77 -5.97 2.90 -4.43
C VAL A 77 -5.89 1.39 -4.57
N ASP A 78 -5.31 0.90 -5.66
CA ASP A 78 -5.19 -0.54 -5.87
C ASP A 78 -3.94 -1.10 -5.17
N LYS A 79 -4.08 -2.12 -4.32
CA LYS A 79 -2.97 -2.67 -3.52
C LYS A 79 -1.85 -3.27 -4.37
N ALA A 80 -2.13 -3.70 -5.60
CA ALA A 80 -1.11 -4.27 -6.47
C ALA A 80 -0.23 -3.19 -7.14
N THR A 81 -0.74 -1.96 -7.31
CA THR A 81 0.01 -0.83 -7.89
C THR A 81 0.39 0.25 -6.88
N ALA A 82 -0.19 0.20 -5.68
CA ALA A 82 0.07 1.16 -4.61
C ALA A 82 1.47 0.99 -4.00
N VAL A 83 1.98 2.07 -3.41
CA VAL A 83 3.20 2.04 -2.61
C VAL A 83 2.89 1.39 -1.27
N ILE A 84 3.57 0.28 -0.98
CA ILE A 84 3.40 -0.45 0.28
C ILE A 84 4.41 0.07 1.30
N GLY A 85 3.91 0.56 2.43
CA GLY A 85 4.71 0.95 3.58
C GLY A 85 4.44 0.05 4.77
N LYS A 86 5.48 -0.37 5.51
CA LYS A 86 5.36 -0.99 6.83
C LYS A 86 5.67 0.03 7.91
N THR A 87 4.79 0.18 8.88
CA THR A 87 5.04 0.95 10.09
C THR A 87 5.99 0.19 11.01
N SER A 88 6.65 0.88 11.94
CA SER A 88 7.47 0.24 12.99
C SER A 88 6.71 -0.80 13.83
N SER A 89 5.38 -0.69 13.90
CA SER A 89 4.48 -1.64 14.58
C SER A 89 4.21 -2.93 13.78
N GLY A 90 4.75 -3.06 12.55
CA GLY A 90 4.51 -4.20 11.67
C GLY A 90 3.20 -4.14 10.88
N LYS A 91 2.45 -3.04 11.02
CA LYS A 91 1.23 -2.79 10.23
C LYS A 91 1.63 -2.28 8.85
N VAL A 92 0.98 -2.78 7.82
CA VAL A 92 1.16 -2.33 6.44
C VAL A 92 0.09 -1.29 6.10
N VAL A 93 0.53 -0.28 5.35
CA VAL A 93 -0.27 0.83 4.85
C VAL A 93 0.03 0.98 3.35
N TYR A 94 -0.96 1.44 2.60
CA TYR A 94 -0.86 1.60 1.15
C TYR A 94 -1.07 3.06 0.80
N PHE A 95 -0.28 3.53 -0.14
CA PHE A 95 -0.28 4.91 -0.58
C PHE A 95 -0.47 4.99 -2.08
N GLU A 96 -1.18 6.02 -2.54
CA GLU A 96 -1.36 6.27 -3.97
C GLU A 96 -0.04 6.62 -4.66
N SER A 97 0.90 7.22 -3.94
CA SER A 97 2.16 7.75 -4.48
C SER A 97 3.24 7.88 -3.41
N ASP A 98 4.50 8.03 -3.86
CA ASP A 98 5.64 8.27 -2.97
C ASP A 98 5.51 9.59 -2.21
N ASP A 99 4.92 10.61 -2.82
CA ASP A 99 4.53 11.85 -2.12
C ASP A 99 3.70 11.54 -0.88
N THR A 100 2.62 10.78 -1.04
CA THR A 100 1.70 10.47 0.05
C THR A 100 2.36 9.61 1.12
N PHE A 101 3.19 8.65 0.71
CA PHE A 101 4.05 7.88 1.60
C PHE A 101 5.01 8.78 2.40
N ALA A 102 5.60 9.80 1.75
CA ALA A 102 6.51 10.74 2.38
C ALA A 102 5.79 11.73 3.32
N ARG A 103 4.53 12.09 3.03
CA ARG A 103 3.70 12.93 3.91
C ARG A 103 3.12 12.18 5.10
N TYR A 104 3.02 10.85 5.00
CA TYR A 104 2.40 10.05 6.04
C TYR A 104 3.26 9.99 7.29
N THR A 105 2.72 10.53 8.38
CA THR A 105 3.31 10.45 9.72
C THR A 105 2.38 9.58 10.57
N PRO A 106 2.83 8.42 11.07
CA PRO A 106 2.02 7.50 11.86
C PRO A 106 1.65 8.03 13.25
#